data_AF-A0A9P6XU58-F1
#
_entry.id   AF-A0A9P6XU58-F1
#
_cell.length_a   1.000
_cell.length_b   1.000
_cell.length_c   1.000
_cell.angle_alpha   90.00
_cell.angle_beta   90.00
_cell.angle_gamma   90.00
#
_symmetry.space_group_name_H-M   'P 1'
#
loop_
_entity.id
_entity.type
_entity.pdbx_description
1 polymer ?
#
loop_
_entity_poly.entity_id
_entity_poly.type
_entity_poly.pdbx_seq_one_letter_code
_entity_poly.pdbx_strand_id
1 'polypeptide(L)'
;MPKSLSADIKNDIKSAILAVKDSMEVANRFGVTPMVVSAQTKRFIKLQVVQGQLKTAREVHGKLMELGYYISYKTAINVLESMNFFAAIKVKKPFLTAKHMKRRLAWDKKHQNWTTDDWRRVVFSDKTKVNI
;
A
#
# COMPACT_ATOMS: atom_id res chain seq x y z
N MET A 1 33.57 -20.05 -14.28
CA MET A 1 32.73 -21.25 -14.47
C MET A 1 31.58 -21.21 -13.47
N PRO A 2 30.29 -21.19 -13.89
CA PRO A 2 29.19 -21.29 -12.93
C PRO A 2 29.28 -22.64 -12.20
N LYS A 3 29.26 -22.62 -10.87
CA LYS A 3 29.35 -23.84 -10.04
C LYS A 3 28.14 -24.72 -10.33
N SER A 4 28.38 -25.99 -10.69
CA SER A 4 27.32 -26.96 -10.86
C SER A 4 26.59 -27.18 -9.54
N LEU A 5 25.27 -27.25 -9.58
CA LEU A 5 24.43 -27.59 -8.41
C LEU A 5 24.88 -28.94 -7.81
N SER A 6 24.83 -29.03 -6.46
CA SER A 6 25.09 -30.27 -5.72
C SER A 6 24.16 -31.39 -6.20
N ALA A 7 24.64 -32.63 -6.10
CA ALA A 7 23.86 -33.82 -6.46
C ALA A 7 22.53 -33.88 -5.68
N ASP A 8 22.53 -33.44 -4.42
CA ASP A 8 21.35 -33.41 -3.55
C ASP A 8 20.26 -32.49 -4.11
N ILE A 9 20.66 -31.28 -4.54
CA ILE A 9 19.75 -30.28 -5.12
C ILE A 9 19.16 -30.79 -6.44
N LYS A 10 19.98 -31.48 -7.26
CA LYS A 10 19.51 -32.06 -8.53
C LYS A 10 18.52 -33.20 -8.29
N ASN A 11 18.76 -34.03 -7.28
CA ASN A 11 17.86 -35.12 -6.92
C ASN A 11 16.54 -34.60 -6.36
N ASP A 12 16.55 -33.59 -5.50
CA ASP A 12 15.33 -32.97 -4.97
C ASP A 12 14.45 -32.36 -6.09
N ILE A 13 15.08 -31.67 -7.05
CA ILE A 13 14.38 -31.14 -8.24
C ILE A 13 13.77 -32.29 -9.06
N LYS A 14 14.53 -33.36 -9.29
CA LYS A 14 14.05 -34.54 -10.03
C LYS A 14 12.88 -35.22 -9.33
N SER A 15 12.94 -35.37 -8.01
CA SER A 15 11.88 -35.95 -7.18
C SER A 15 10.62 -35.09 -7.16
N ALA A 16 10.75 -33.75 -7.13
CA ALA A 16 9.60 -32.85 -7.20
C ALA A 16 8.89 -32.88 -8.56
N ILE A 17 9.66 -32.91 -9.66
CA ILE A 17 9.14 -33.04 -11.03
C ILE A 17 8.44 -34.39 -11.23
N LEU A 18 9.07 -35.48 -10.76
CA LEU A 18 8.54 -36.85 -10.92
C LEU A 18 7.22 -37.07 -10.17
N ALA A 19 7.03 -36.38 -9.04
CA ALA A 19 5.87 -36.56 -8.19
C ALA A 19 4.67 -35.69 -8.60
N VAL A 20 4.80 -34.84 -9.63
CA VAL A 20 3.77 -33.84 -10.03
C VAL A 20 3.23 -33.07 -8.80
N LYS A 21 4.10 -32.82 -7.82
CA LYS A 21 3.69 -32.21 -6.56
C LYS A 21 3.43 -30.73 -6.80
N ASP A 22 2.28 -30.27 -6.35
CA ASP A 22 1.93 -28.85 -6.39
C ASP A 22 3.01 -28.06 -5.63
N SER A 23 3.40 -26.89 -6.17
CA SER A 23 4.36 -25.98 -5.55
C SER A 23 4.00 -25.67 -4.09
N MET A 24 2.70 -25.70 -3.77
CA MET A 24 2.18 -25.58 -2.40
C MET A 24 2.61 -26.72 -1.47
N GLU A 25 2.63 -27.97 -1.92
CA GLU A 25 3.04 -29.12 -1.11
C GLU A 25 4.53 -29.08 -0.76
N VAL A 26 5.35 -28.63 -1.71
CA VAL A 26 6.79 -28.46 -1.50
C VAL A 26 7.05 -27.33 -0.51
N ALA A 27 6.37 -26.19 -0.64
CA ALA A 27 6.52 -25.04 0.26
C ALA A 27 6.13 -25.37 1.71
N ASN A 28 5.02 -26.11 1.89
CA ASN A 28 4.54 -26.54 3.21
C ASN A 28 5.56 -27.42 3.95
N ARG A 29 6.32 -28.26 3.24
CA ARG A 29 7.35 -29.14 3.84
C ARG A 29 8.51 -28.37 4.48
N PHE A 30 8.84 -27.20 3.95
CA PHE A 30 9.93 -26.36 4.44
C PHE A 30 9.45 -25.25 5.39
N GLY A 31 8.17 -25.24 5.77
CA GLY A 31 7.59 -24.17 6.59
C GLY A 31 7.60 -22.80 5.91
N VAL A 32 7.79 -22.76 4.59
CA VAL A 32 7.79 -21.52 3.81
C VAL A 32 6.36 -21.26 3.38
N THR A 33 5.81 -20.09 3.73
CA THR A 33 4.50 -19.68 3.22
C THR A 33 4.67 -19.37 1.72
N PRO A 34 4.06 -20.14 0.80
CA PRO A 34 4.23 -19.89 -0.62
C PRO A 34 3.70 -18.50 -0.95
N MET A 35 4.40 -17.80 -1.83
CA MET A 35 4.00 -16.48 -2.30
C MET A 35 2.70 -16.62 -3.12
N VAL A 36 1.56 -16.47 -2.44
CA VAL A 36 0.21 -16.74 -3.00
C VAL A 36 -0.07 -15.93 -4.28
N VAL A 37 0.55 -14.76 -4.41
CA VAL A 37 0.41 -13.87 -5.57
C VAL A 37 1.79 -13.51 -6.09
N SER A 38 2.02 -13.71 -7.39
CA SER A 38 3.32 -13.44 -8.02
C SER A 38 3.79 -11.99 -7.82
N ALA A 39 5.11 -11.76 -7.85
CA ALA A 39 5.67 -10.41 -7.70
C ALA A 39 5.19 -9.45 -8.81
N GLN A 40 5.00 -9.97 -10.02
CA GLN A 40 4.48 -9.22 -11.16
C GLN A 40 3.03 -8.78 -10.93
N THR A 41 2.18 -9.70 -10.47
CA THR A 41 0.78 -9.39 -10.14
C THR A 41 0.70 -8.39 -8.98
N LYS A 42 1.54 -8.52 -7.94
CA LYS A 42 1.63 -7.52 -6.86
C LYS A 42 1.99 -6.13 -7.40
N ARG A 43 2.98 -6.03 -8.29
CA ARG A 43 3.36 -4.76 -8.94
C ARG A 43 2.20 -4.16 -9.74
N PHE A 44 1.45 -4.98 -10.48
CA PHE A 44 0.28 -4.55 -11.23
C PHE A 44 -0.82 -4.01 -10.31
N ILE A 45 -1.19 -4.76 -9.27
CA ILE A 45 -2.21 -4.35 -8.29
C ILE A 45 -1.78 -3.06 -7.58
N LYS A 46 -0.50 -2.93 -7.21
CA LYS A 46 0.05 -1.71 -6.62
C LYS A 46 -0.16 -0.49 -7.51
N LEU A 47 0.07 -0.61 -8.82
CA LEU A 47 -0.16 0.49 -9.76
C LEU A 47 -1.64 0.87 -9.82
N GLN A 48 -2.55 -0.11 -9.89
CA GLN A 48 -3.99 0.16 -9.95
C GLN A 48 -4.52 0.82 -8.66
N VAL A 49 -4.01 0.42 -7.50
CA VAL A 49 -4.35 1.05 -6.22
C VAL A 49 -3.84 2.50 -6.17
N VAL A 50 -2.59 2.75 -6.58
CA VAL A 50 -2.01 4.11 -6.60
C VAL A 50 -2.72 5.03 -7.60
N GLN A 51 -3.15 4.49 -8.74
CA GLN A 51 -3.95 5.22 -9.73
C GLN A 51 -5.39 5.47 -9.27
N GLY A 52 -5.82 4.90 -8.14
CA GLY A 52 -7.16 5.06 -7.60
C GLY A 52 -8.24 4.26 -8.34
N GLN A 53 -7.84 3.28 -9.16
CA GLN A 53 -8.74 2.37 -9.86
C GLN A 53 -9.30 1.29 -8.92
N LEU A 54 -8.47 0.82 -7.98
CA LEU A 54 -8.86 -0.10 -6.91
C LEU A 54 -8.80 0.65 -5.57
N LYS A 55 -9.96 1.05 -5.07
CA LYS A 55 -10.12 1.86 -3.85
C LYS A 55 -10.33 1.01 -2.61
N THR A 56 -10.95 -0.17 -2.78
CA THR A 56 -11.28 -1.05 -1.64
C THR A 56 -10.55 -2.39 -1.72
N ALA A 57 -10.30 -3.00 -0.56
CA ALA A 57 -9.74 -4.34 -0.50
C ALA A 57 -10.66 -5.39 -1.20
N ARG A 58 -11.97 -5.11 -1.30
CA ARG A 58 -12.92 -6.00 -1.97
C ARG A 58 -12.77 -5.95 -3.50
N GLU A 59 -12.53 -4.77 -4.06
CA GLU A 59 -12.19 -4.61 -5.47
C GLU A 59 -10.86 -5.29 -5.80
N VAL A 60 -9.86 -5.14 -4.92
CA VAL A 60 -8.57 -5.84 -5.07
C VAL A 60 -8.75 -7.35 -5.04
N HIS A 61 -9.55 -7.86 -4.10
CA HIS A 61 -9.88 -9.29 -4.02
C HIS A 61 -10.58 -9.80 -5.28
N GLY A 62 -11.59 -9.08 -5.77
CA GLY A 62 -12.26 -9.40 -7.04
C GLY A 62 -11.30 -9.38 -8.23
N LYS A 63 -10.38 -8.41 -8.28
CA LYS A 63 -9.38 -8.35 -9.35
C LYS A 63 -8.39 -9.51 -9.31
N LEU A 64 -8.01 -9.96 -8.11
CA LEU A 64 -7.16 -11.13 -7.94
C LEU A 64 -7.88 -12.42 -8.39
N MET A 65 -9.18 -12.55 -8.08
CA MET A 65 -10.02 -13.65 -8.59
C MET A 65 -10.11 -13.66 -10.12
N GLU A 66 -10.33 -12.49 -10.74
CA GLU A 66 -10.39 -12.34 -12.20
C GLU A 66 -9.07 -12.76 -12.88
N LEU A 67 -7.95 -12.50 -12.22
CA LEU A 67 -6.62 -12.92 -12.68
C LEU A 67 -6.31 -14.40 -12.42
N GLY A 68 -7.28 -15.18 -11.92
CA GLY A 68 -7.15 -16.62 -11.68
C GLY A 68 -6.61 -17.00 -10.30
N TYR A 69 -6.51 -16.05 -9.36
CA TYR A 69 -6.07 -16.34 -7.99
C TYR A 69 -7.28 -16.63 -7.08
N TYR A 70 -7.51 -17.91 -6.78
CA TYR A 70 -8.54 -18.34 -5.83
C TYR A 70 -8.09 -18.15 -4.37
N ILE A 71 -8.19 -16.91 -3.88
CA ILE A 71 -7.71 -16.53 -2.54
C ILE A 71 -8.83 -16.07 -1.60
N SER A 72 -8.64 -16.24 -0.30
CA SER A 72 -9.57 -15.65 0.66
C SER A 72 -9.49 -14.11 0.67
N TYR A 73 -10.57 -13.45 1.09
CA TYR A 73 -10.58 -12.00 1.30
C TYR A 73 -9.48 -11.55 2.28
N LYS A 74 -9.25 -12.32 3.35
CA LYS A 74 -8.20 -12.03 4.34
C LYS A 74 -6.81 -12.13 3.71
N THR A 75 -6.60 -13.10 2.81
CA THR A 75 -5.35 -13.22 2.06
C THR A 75 -5.12 -12.01 1.15
N ALA A 76 -6.17 -11.48 0.50
CA ALA A 76 -6.05 -10.25 -0.28
C ALA A 76 -5.65 -9.04 0.57
N ILE A 77 -6.16 -8.92 1.80
CA ILE A 77 -5.73 -7.90 2.76
C ILE A 77 -4.25 -8.10 3.12
N ASN A 78 -3.83 -9.31 3.46
CA ASN A 78 -2.43 -9.59 3.80
C ASN A 78 -1.49 -9.27 2.62
N VAL A 79 -1.94 -9.48 1.37
CA VAL A 79 -1.20 -9.07 0.16
C VAL A 79 -1.06 -7.55 0.09
N LEU A 80 -2.12 -6.80 0.38
CA LEU A 80 -2.07 -5.33 0.45
C LEU A 80 -1.13 -4.83 1.56
N GLU A 81 -1.21 -5.43 2.75
CA GLU A 81 -0.32 -5.13 3.88
C GLU A 81 1.14 -5.45 3.53
N SER A 82 1.40 -6.55 2.81
CA SER A 82 2.75 -6.88 2.31
C SER A 82 3.31 -5.85 1.33
N MET A 83 2.44 -5.04 0.72
CA MET A 83 2.80 -3.93 -0.17
C MET A 83 2.75 -2.57 0.54
N ASN A 84 2.59 -2.58 1.87
CA ASN A 84 2.49 -1.40 2.74
C ASN A 84 1.25 -0.53 2.48
N PHE A 85 0.12 -1.15 2.11
CA PHE A 85 -1.18 -0.50 2.04
C PHE A 85 -2.03 -0.86 3.25
N PHE A 86 -2.55 0.18 3.92
CA PHE A 86 -3.40 0.05 5.08
C PHE A 86 -4.71 0.82 4.86
N ALA A 87 -5.80 0.31 5.44
CA ALA A 87 -7.06 1.03 5.47
C ALA A 87 -6.94 2.21 6.46
N ALA A 88 -7.35 3.40 6.02
CA ALA A 88 -7.38 4.58 6.86
C ALA A 88 -8.65 5.39 6.59
N ILE A 89 -9.22 5.98 7.65
CA ILE A 89 -10.35 6.90 7.53
C ILE A 89 -9.80 8.26 7.09
N LYS A 90 -10.33 8.78 5.98
CA LYS A 90 -9.95 10.11 5.50
C LYS A 90 -10.46 11.19 6.46
N VAL A 91 -9.55 11.94 7.07
CA VAL A 91 -9.88 13.10 7.89
C VAL A 91 -10.58 14.15 7.03
N LYS A 92 -11.74 14.65 7.48
CA LYS A 92 -12.45 15.75 6.84
C LYS A 92 -11.59 17.01 6.92
N LYS A 93 -11.25 17.59 5.76
CA LYS A 93 -10.49 18.84 5.65
C LYS A 93 -11.34 19.88 4.92
N PRO A 94 -11.25 21.18 5.28
CA PRO A 94 -11.88 22.24 4.52
C PRO A 94 -11.40 22.20 3.07
N PHE A 95 -12.32 22.41 2.12
CA PHE A 95 -11.97 22.47 0.72
C PHE A 95 -11.14 23.73 0.43
N LEU A 96 -9.95 23.55 -0.14
CA LEU A 96 -9.07 24.64 -0.53
C LEU A 96 -9.05 24.76 -2.05
N THR A 97 -9.51 25.90 -2.55
CA THR A 97 -9.35 26.25 -3.97
C THR A 97 -7.89 26.62 -4.24
N ALA A 98 -7.46 26.59 -5.51
CA ALA A 98 -6.13 27.04 -5.91
C ALA A 98 -5.83 28.47 -5.43
N LYS A 99 -6.84 29.36 -5.43
CA LYS A 99 -6.75 30.72 -4.89
C LYS A 99 -6.48 30.72 -3.38
N HIS A 100 -7.16 29.85 -2.62
CA HIS A 100 -6.93 29.72 -1.18
C HIS A 100 -5.51 29.26 -0.89
N MET A 101 -5.04 28.23 -1.60
CA MET A 101 -3.68 27.69 -1.43
C MET A 101 -2.61 28.75 -1.72
N LYS A 102 -2.73 29.50 -2.83
CA LYS A 102 -1.79 30.57 -3.17
C LYS A 102 -1.72 31.67 -2.10
N ARG A 103 -2.88 32.11 -1.60
CA ARG A 103 -2.94 33.15 -0.55
C ARG A 103 -2.33 32.67 0.76
N ARG A 104 -2.63 31.44 1.18
CA ARG A 104 -2.04 30.84 2.39
C ARG A 104 -0.52 30.74 2.26
N LEU A 105 -0.04 30.18 1.14
CA LEU A 105 1.40 30.06 0.90
C LEU A 105 2.12 31.42 0.87
N ALA A 106 1.52 32.43 0.24
CA ALA A 106 2.10 33.77 0.21
C ALA A 106 2.14 34.40 1.61
N TRP A 107 1.09 34.21 2.41
CA TRP A 107 1.04 34.65 3.79
C TRP A 107 2.11 33.93 4.63
N ASP A 108 2.24 32.60 4.50
CA ASP A 108 3.23 31.80 5.24
C ASP A 108 4.64 32.26 4.90
N LYS A 109 4.97 32.43 3.61
CA LYS A 109 6.29 32.92 3.17
C LYS A 109 6.60 34.32 3.66
N LYS A 110 5.61 35.22 3.69
CA LYS A 110 5.79 36.60 4.16
C LYS A 110 6.13 36.65 5.66
N HIS A 111 5.57 35.72 6.45
CA HIS A 111 5.71 35.70 7.90
C HIS A 111 6.61 34.56 8.40
N GLN A 112 7.32 33.85 7.51
CA GLN A 112 8.16 32.70 7.85
C GLN A 112 9.28 33.05 8.83
N ASN A 113 9.83 34.27 8.71
CA ASN A 113 10.95 34.74 9.53
C ASN A 113 10.51 35.71 10.65
N TRP A 114 9.22 35.78 10.94
CA TRP A 114 8.71 36.65 12.00
C TRP A 114 9.20 36.20 13.37
N THR A 115 9.65 37.17 14.15
CA THR A 115 10.09 36.96 15.53
C THR A 115 8.91 36.94 16.48
N THR A 116 9.14 36.50 17.72
CA THR A 116 8.11 36.51 18.77
C THR A 116 7.53 37.91 19.00
N ASP A 117 8.35 38.96 18.90
CA ASP A 117 7.89 40.33 19.06
C ASP A 117 7.04 40.83 17.88
N ASP A 118 7.25 40.30 16.68
CA ASP A 118 6.38 40.57 15.53
C ASP A 118 4.99 39.93 15.72
N TRP A 119 4.95 38.68 16.19
CA TRP A 119 3.68 37.99 16.49
C TRP A 119 2.88 38.66 17.61
N ARG A 120 3.55 39.23 18.63
CA ARG A 120 2.91 39.98 19.71
C ARG A 120 2.11 41.19 19.23
N ARG A 121 2.44 41.72 18.04
CA ARG A 121 1.72 42.86 17.44
C ARG A 121 0.47 42.45 16.68
N VAL A 122 0.22 41.15 16.48
CA VAL A 122 -0.95 40.64 15.74
C VAL A 122 -2.02 40.14 16.70
N VAL A 123 -3.23 40.68 16.54
CA VAL A 123 -4.42 40.23 17.26
C VAL A 123 -5.28 39.40 16.31
N PHE A 124 -5.52 38.14 16.67
CA PHE A 124 -6.45 37.28 15.94
C PHE A 124 -7.84 37.35 16.58
N SER A 125 -8.87 37.50 15.77
CA SER A 125 -10.26 37.35 16.20
C SER A 125 -10.97 36.37 15.27
N ASP A 126 -11.71 35.44 15.85
CA ASP A 126 -12.59 34.53 15.12
C ASP A 126 -13.94 34.46 15.83
N LYS A 127 -15.01 34.17 15.10
CA LYS A 127 -16.37 34.04 15.64
C LYS A 127 -16.82 32.60 15.51
N THR A 128 -17.21 31.99 16.63
CA THR A 128 -17.81 30.67 16.65
C THR A 128 -19.29 30.77 17.03
N LYS A 129 -20.11 29.88 16.47
CA LYS A 129 -21.52 29.78 16.84
C LYS A 129 -21.63 28.95 18.12
N VAL A 130 -22.19 29.53 19.18
CA VAL A 130 -22.58 28.81 20.39
C VAL A 130 -24.09 28.54 20.29
N ASN A 131 -24.48 27.26 20.32
CA ASN A 131 -25.89 26.91 20.50
C ASN A 131 -26.09 26.64 21.99
N ILE A 132 -26.94 27.43 22.64
CA ILE A 132 -27.42 27.25 24.03
C ILE A 132 -28.75 26.53 23.95
#